data_AF-F4MU04-F1
#
_entry.id   AF-F4MU04-F1
#
_cell.length_a   1.000
_cell.length_b   1.000
_cell.length_c   1.000
_cell.angle_alpha   90.00
_cell.angle_beta   90.00
_cell.angle_gamma   90.00
#
_symmetry.space_group_name_H-M   'P 1'
#
loop_
_entity.id
_entity.type
_entity.pdbx_description
1 polymer ?
#
loop_
_entity_poly.entity_id
_entity_poly.type
_entity_poly.pdbx_seq_one_letter_code
_entity_poly.pdbx_strand_id
1 'polypeptide(L)'
;MRKIENFHLLVMLILLVAVGQMAQTIYVPVVADIARDLSVRPGTVQRVMAAYLLTYGFSQLIYGPLSDRVGRRPVILAGMMIFMLGALGAWLANSLSLLVAASALQGMGRGSQV
;
A
#
# COMPACT_ATOMS: atom_id res chain seq x y z
N MET A 1 -16.83 -17.18 -24.38
CA MET A 1 -15.81 -16.21 -23.94
C MET A 1 -16.32 -14.81 -24.27
N ARG A 2 -16.85 -14.07 -23.28
CA ARG A 2 -17.47 -12.75 -23.51
C ARG A 2 -16.40 -11.76 -23.97
N LYS A 3 -16.65 -11.05 -25.07
CA LYS A 3 -15.76 -10.02 -25.61
C LYS A 3 -15.43 -9.01 -24.50
N ILE A 4 -14.14 -8.76 -24.31
CA ILE A 4 -13.62 -7.77 -23.37
C ILE A 4 -13.90 -6.39 -24.01
N GLU A 5 -15.14 -5.90 -23.90
CA GLU A 5 -15.52 -4.57 -24.41
C GLU A 5 -14.76 -3.43 -23.68
N ASN A 6 -14.12 -3.74 -22.55
CA ASN A 6 -13.43 -2.78 -21.70
C ASN A 6 -11.95 -3.16 -21.42
N PHE A 7 -11.20 -3.51 -22.46
CA PHE A 7 -9.78 -3.92 -22.32
C PHE A 7 -8.94 -2.88 -21.57
N HIS A 8 -9.18 -1.59 -21.82
CA HIS A 8 -8.52 -0.48 -21.12
C HIS A 8 -8.76 -0.48 -19.60
N LEU A 9 -9.98 -0.77 -19.14
CA LEU A 9 -10.29 -0.87 -17.71
C LEU A 9 -9.59 -2.07 -17.07
N LEU A 10 -9.51 -3.18 -17.80
CA LEU A 10 -8.86 -4.39 -17.35
C LEU A 10 -7.35 -4.18 -17.18
N VAL A 11 -6.70 -3.55 -18.16
CA VAL A 11 -5.29 -3.14 -18.07
C VAL A 11 -5.05 -2.16 -16.92
N MET A 12 -5.93 -1.17 -16.75
CA MET A 12 -5.82 -0.20 -15.66
C MET A 12 -5.92 -0.87 -14.28
N LEU A 13 -6.85 -1.80 -14.10
CA LEU A 13 -6.97 -2.59 -12.86
C LEU A 13 -5.73 -3.45 -12.61
N ILE A 14 -5.21 -4.11 -13.64
CA ILE A 14 -3.99 -4.93 -13.53
C ILE A 14 -2.80 -4.07 -13.07
N LEU A 15 -2.59 -2.91 -13.69
CA LEU A 15 -1.50 -2.00 -13.31
C LEU A 15 -1.64 -1.51 -11.87
N LEU A 16 -2.86 -1.23 -11.43
CA LEU A 16 -3.17 -0.73 -10.09
C LEU A 16 -2.85 -1.78 -9.01
N VAL A 17 -3.23 -3.04 -9.25
CA VAL A 17 -2.88 -4.19 -8.40
C VAL A 17 -1.37 -4.43 -8.42
N ALA A 18 -0.73 -4.33 -9.58
CA ALA A 18 0.71 -4.55 -9.74
C ALA A 18 1.54 -3.53 -8.94
N VAL A 19 1.19 -2.24 -8.98
CA VAL A 19 1.86 -1.19 -8.21
C VAL A 19 1.79 -1.48 -6.71
N GLY A 20 0.62 -1.92 -6.23
CA GLY A 20 0.49 -2.45 -4.89
C GLY A 20 1.51 -3.56 -4.66
N GLN A 21 1.41 -4.68 -5.37
CA GLN A 21 2.26 -5.86 -5.16
C GLN A 21 3.77 -5.53 -5.17
N MET A 22 4.21 -4.67 -6.08
CA MET A 22 5.61 -4.22 -6.15
C MET A 22 6.10 -3.61 -4.83
N ALA A 23 5.30 -2.75 -4.18
CA ALA A 23 5.68 -2.11 -2.91
C ALA A 23 5.96 -3.13 -1.78
N GLN A 24 5.23 -4.25 -1.74
CA GLN A 24 5.50 -5.32 -0.76
C GLN A 24 6.76 -6.12 -1.13
N THR A 25 6.97 -6.41 -2.42
CA THR A 25 8.11 -7.22 -2.86
C THR A 25 9.45 -6.51 -2.76
N ILE A 26 9.47 -5.18 -2.93
CA ILE A 26 10.69 -4.35 -2.82
C ILE A 26 11.22 -4.32 -1.38
N TYR A 27 10.34 -4.53 -0.40
CA TYR A 27 10.67 -4.33 1.00
C TYR A 27 11.69 -5.37 1.52
N VAL A 28 11.68 -6.60 1.01
CA VAL A 28 12.57 -7.68 1.47
C VAL A 28 14.07 -7.36 1.27
N PRO A 29 14.54 -6.99 0.06
CA PRO A 29 15.95 -6.61 -0.13
C PRO A 29 16.28 -5.23 0.46
N VAL A 30 15.34 -4.28 0.40
CA VAL A 30 15.59 -2.87 0.79
C VAL A 30 15.61 -2.68 2.31
N VAL A 31 15.08 -3.62 3.11
CA VAL A 31 15.18 -3.59 4.59
C VAL A 31 16.61 -3.47 5.07
N ALA A 32 17.57 -4.14 4.42
CA ALA A 32 18.98 -4.08 4.81
C ALA A 32 19.58 -2.70 4.51
N ASP A 33 19.21 -2.09 3.39
CA ASP A 33 19.69 -0.76 3.00
C ASP A 33 19.05 0.35 3.86
N ILE A 34 17.74 0.28 4.14
CA ILE A 34 17.05 1.20 5.08
C ILE A 34 17.67 1.12 6.48
N ALA A 35 18.03 -0.08 6.95
CA ALA A 35 18.68 -0.24 8.25
C ALA A 35 20.07 0.44 8.30
N ARG A 36 20.83 0.39 7.20
CA ARG A 36 22.12 1.07 7.08
C ARG A 36 21.95 2.58 6.97
N ASP A 37 21.06 3.06 6.10
CA ASP A 37 20.85 4.50 5.86
C ASP A 37 20.30 5.22 7.08
N LEU A 38 19.35 4.63 7.81
CA LEU A 38 18.84 5.22 9.05
C LEU A 38 19.68 4.88 10.29
N SER A 39 20.78 4.12 10.16
CA SER A 39 21.62 3.65 11.28
C SER A 39 20.83 2.95 12.40
N VAL A 40 19.81 2.16 12.03
CA VAL A 40 18.90 1.48 12.98
C VAL A 40 19.13 -0.02 12.98
N ARG A 41 18.79 -0.68 14.09
CA ARG A 41 18.88 -2.14 14.17
C ARG A 41 17.94 -2.78 13.13
N PRO A 42 18.35 -3.85 12.43
CA PRO A 42 17.52 -4.53 11.43
C PRO A 42 16.14 -4.96 11.95
N GLY A 43 16.06 -5.38 13.22
CA GLY A 43 14.80 -5.75 13.87
C GLY A 43 13.82 -4.57 14.02
N THR A 44 14.27 -3.33 13.95
CA THR A 44 13.39 -2.16 14.03
C THR A 44 12.70 -1.86 12.69
N VAL A 45 13.29 -2.26 11.56
CA VAL A 45 12.66 -2.16 10.23
C VAL A 45 11.48 -3.14 10.09
N GLN A 46 11.49 -4.28 10.80
CA GLN A 46 10.33 -5.18 10.87
C GLN A 46 9.06 -4.50 11.42
N ARG A 47 9.19 -3.50 12.30
CA ARG A 47 8.04 -2.73 12.80
C ARG A 47 7.30 -2.01 11.67
N VAL A 48 8.03 -1.57 10.65
CA VAL A 48 7.46 -0.91 9.48
C VAL A 48 6.59 -1.88 8.70
N MET A 49 7.10 -3.10 8.46
CA MET A 49 6.35 -4.17 7.80
C MET A 49 5.14 -4.61 8.62
N ALA A 50 5.30 -4.71 9.95
CA ALA A 50 4.20 -5.08 10.85
C ALA A 50 3.09 -4.03 10.84
N ALA A 51 3.43 -2.74 10.91
CA ALA A 51 2.46 -1.65 10.84
C ALA A 51 1.73 -1.62 9.49
N TYR A 52 2.46 -1.84 8.40
CA TYR A 52 1.91 -1.96 7.06
C TYR A 52 0.91 -3.12 6.95
N LEU A 53 1.29 -4.31 7.40
CA LEU A 53 0.45 -5.51 7.34
C LEU A 53 -0.79 -5.39 8.24
N LEU A 54 -0.65 -4.82 9.44
CA LEU A 54 -1.76 -4.62 10.37
C LEU A 54 -2.81 -3.67 9.79
N THR A 55 -2.38 -2.50 9.30
CA THR A 55 -3.28 -1.53 8.68
C THR A 55 -3.87 -2.04 7.38
N TYR A 56 -3.10 -2.77 6.58
CA TYR A 56 -3.59 -3.46 5.39
C TYR A 56 -4.71 -4.45 5.74
N GLY A 57 -4.50 -5.36 6.69
CA GLY A 57 -5.52 -6.32 7.10
C GLY A 57 -6.78 -5.65 7.64
N PHE A 58 -6.63 -4.59 8.44
CA PHE A 58 -7.76 -3.79 8.91
C PHE A 58 -8.52 -3.11 7.77
N SER A 59 -7.79 -2.57 6.79
CA SER A 59 -8.39 -1.87 5.67
C SER A 59 -9.20 -2.79 4.77
N GLN A 60 -8.79 -4.07 4.61
CA GLN A 60 -9.56 -5.06 3.84
C GLN A 60 -10.97 -5.30 4.42
N LEU A 61 -11.11 -5.31 5.75
CA LEU A 61 -12.41 -5.44 6.42
C LEU A 61 -13.34 -4.24 6.16
N ILE A 62 -12.77 -3.05 6.02
CA ILE A 62 -13.53 -1.81 5.80
C ILE A 62 -13.89 -1.65 4.32
N TYR A 63 -12.97 -1.94 3.42
CA TYR A 63 -13.16 -1.68 1.99
C TYR A 63 -14.12 -2.66 1.31
N GLY A 64 -14.31 -3.87 1.82
CA GLY A 64 -15.33 -4.80 1.30
C GLY A 64 -16.75 -4.20 1.33
N PRO A 65 -17.31 -3.94 2.53
CA PRO A 65 -18.66 -3.36 2.66
C PRO A 65 -18.77 -1.97 2.02
N LEU A 66 -17.69 -1.18 2.06
CA LEU A 66 -17.66 0.17 1.49
C LEU A 66 -17.71 0.14 -0.05
N SER A 67 -16.98 -0.79 -0.67
CA SER A 67 -16.99 -1.02 -2.12
C SER A 67 -18.37 -1.44 -2.59
N ASP A 68 -19.07 -2.28 -1.83
CA ASP A 68 -20.40 -2.77 -2.19
C ASP A 68 -21.47 -1.68 -2.07
N ARG A 69 -21.32 -0.72 -1.14
CA ARG A 69 -22.28 0.38 -0.92
C ARG A 69 -22.07 1.60 -1.82
N VAL A 70 -20.82 1.99 -2.04
CA VAL A 70 -20.46 3.24 -2.75
C VAL A 70 -20.06 2.98 -4.21
N GLY A 71 -19.82 1.71 -4.55
CA GLY A 71 -19.31 1.28 -5.84
C GLY A 71 -17.78 1.19 -5.87
N ARG A 72 -17.26 0.22 -6.64
CA ARG A 72 -15.82 -0.09 -6.71
C ARG A 72 -14.92 1.08 -7.09
N ARG A 73 -15.34 1.90 -8.07
CA ARG A 73 -14.49 2.95 -8.67
C ARG A 73 -14.08 4.05 -7.68
N PRO A 74 -15.00 4.72 -6.94
CA PRO A 74 -14.62 5.75 -5.97
C PRO A 74 -13.79 5.19 -4.81
N VAL A 75 -14.02 3.94 -4.40
CA VAL A 75 -13.27 3.29 -3.31
C VAL A 75 -11.81 3.05 -3.70
N ILE A 76 -11.57 2.52 -4.89
CA ILE A 76 -10.21 2.31 -5.42
C ILE A 76 -9.46 3.64 -5.53
N LEU A 77 -10.11 4.69 -6.06
CA LEU A 77 -9.48 6.01 -6.21
C LEU A 77 -9.16 6.66 -4.87
N ALA A 78 -10.05 6.56 -3.88
CA ALA A 78 -9.82 7.09 -2.54
C ALA A 78 -8.63 6.39 -1.87
N GLY A 79 -8.57 5.07 -1.91
CA GLY A 79 -7.44 4.35 -1.30
C GLY A 79 -6.13 4.50 -2.08
N MET A 80 -6.16 4.70 -3.40
CA MET A 80 -4.97 5.12 -4.15
C MET A 80 -4.42 6.47 -3.67
N MET A 81 -5.28 7.46 -3.39
CA MET A 81 -4.83 8.74 -2.86
C MET A 81 -4.17 8.58 -1.48
N ILE A 82 -4.78 7.77 -0.61
CA ILE A 82 -4.21 7.46 0.72
C ILE A 82 -2.84 6.76 0.58
N PHE A 83 -2.74 5.79 -0.34
CA PHE A 83 -1.50 5.09 -0.62
C PHE A 83 -0.41 6.07 -1.12
N MET A 84 -0.76 6.95 -2.05
CA MET A 84 0.16 7.94 -2.60
C MET A 84 0.67 8.91 -1.54
N LEU A 85 -0.20 9.39 -0.65
CA LEU A 85 0.19 10.24 0.48
C LEU A 85 1.12 9.51 1.45
N GLY A 86 0.83 8.24 1.75
CA GLY A 86 1.71 7.41 2.57
C GLY A 86 3.07 7.15 1.92
N ALA A 87 3.11 6.96 0.59
CA ALA A 87 4.35 6.78 -0.16
C ALA A 87 5.21 8.06 -0.16
N LEU A 88 4.58 9.22 -0.35
CA LEU A 88 5.25 10.53 -0.23
C LEU A 88 5.76 10.76 1.19
N GLY A 89 4.98 10.41 2.21
CA GLY A 89 5.40 10.46 3.61
C GLY A 89 6.59 9.56 3.92
N ALA A 90 6.67 8.39 3.28
CA ALA A 90 7.80 7.47 3.43
C ALA A 90 9.04 7.99 2.70
N TRP A 91 8.88 8.63 1.54
CA TRP A 91 9.98 9.27 0.82
C TRP A 91 10.59 10.44 1.59
N LEU A 92 9.77 11.20 2.32
CA LEU A 92 10.20 12.31 3.17
C LEU A 92 10.62 11.87 4.59
N ALA A 93 10.58 10.57 4.90
CA ALA A 93 10.81 10.07 6.24
C ALA A 93 12.31 10.08 6.61
N ASN A 94 12.68 11.05 7.45
CA ASN A 94 14.02 11.15 8.05
C ASN A 94 14.16 10.40 9.37
N SER A 95 13.10 9.70 9.82
CA SER A 95 13.13 8.91 11.05
C SER A 95 12.29 7.65 10.90
N LEU A 96 12.65 6.61 11.66
CA LEU A 96 11.95 5.35 11.63
C LEU A 96 10.48 5.51 12.07
N SER A 97 10.20 6.34 13.06
CA SER A 97 8.84 6.61 13.54
C SER A 97 7.95 7.17 12.42
N LEU A 98 8.49 8.09 11.62
CA LEU A 98 7.78 8.65 10.47
C LEU A 98 7.61 7.59 9.37
N LEU A 99 8.61 6.76 9.14
CA LEU A 99 8.55 5.67 8.16
C LEU A 99 7.49 4.62 8.54
N VAL A 100 7.37 4.29 9.83
CA VAL A 100 6.31 3.40 10.36
C VAL A 100 4.93 4.02 10.17
N ALA A 101 4.76 5.30 10.52
CA ALA A 101 3.49 6.00 10.36
C ALA A 101 3.08 6.12 8.89
N ALA A 102 4.03 6.47 8.02
CA ALA A 102 3.83 6.54 6.58
C ALA A 102 3.50 5.18 5.97
N SER A 103 4.14 4.10 6.44
CA SER A 103 3.84 2.74 6.00
C SER A 103 2.49 2.24 6.51
N ALA A 104 2.07 2.64 7.71
CA ALA A 104 0.73 2.40 8.19
C ALA A 104 -0.33 3.09 7.31
N LEU A 105 -0.06 4.32 6.88
CA LEU A 105 -0.89 5.04 5.91
C LEU A 105 -0.93 4.32 4.54
N GLN A 106 0.21 3.86 4.03
CA GLN A 106 0.25 3.06 2.79
C GLN A 106 -0.54 1.76 2.91
N GLY A 107 -0.38 1.03 4.02
CA GLY A 107 -1.12 -0.21 4.27
C GLY A 107 -2.62 0.04 4.26
N MET A 108 -3.07 1.14 4.87
CA MET A 108 -4.46 1.55 4.86
C MET A 108 -4.97 1.85 3.46
N GLY A 109 -4.21 2.52 2.58
CA GLY A 109 -4.65 2.76 1.18
C GLY A 109 -4.71 1.49 0.34
N ARG A 110 -3.83 0.51 0.61
CA ARG A 110 -3.66 -0.71 -0.18
C ARG A 110 -4.89 -1.63 -0.14
N GLY A 111 -5.65 -1.67 0.95
CA GLY A 111 -6.82 -2.54 1.05
C GLY A 111 -7.93 -2.23 0.03
N SER A 112 -7.93 -1.02 -0.54
CA SER A 112 -8.88 -0.61 -1.57
C SER A 112 -8.59 -1.22 -2.95
N GLN A 113 -7.37 -1.75 -3.15
CA GLN A 113 -6.83 -2.20 -4.44
C GLN A 113 -6.98 -3.71 -4.65
N VAL A 114 -7.76 -4.39 -3.80
CA VAL A 114 -7.92 -5.85 -3.76
C VAL A 114 -9.28 -6.29 -4.32
#